data_AF-A0A529HNC8-F1
#
_entry.id   AF-A0A529HNC8-F1
#
_cell.length_a   1.000
_cell.length_b   1.000
_cell.length_c   1.000
_cell.angle_alpha   90.00
_cell.angle_beta   90.00
_cell.angle_gamma   90.00
#
_symmetry.space_group_name_H-M   'P 1'
#
loop_
_entity.id
_entity.type
_entity.pdbx_description
1 polymer ?
#
loop_
_entity_poly.entity_id
_entity_poly.type
_entity_poly.pdbx_seq_one_letter_code
_entity_poly.pdbx_strand_id
1 'polypeptide(L)'
;PVVLAPCFAIRKPAAKVYTLADYVAERIMLPLQADALKKAVRERRNMLIAGGTSSGKTTLANALLAEVAECDDRVILIEDTRELQCAARDCVALRTRRGSVTLADLVRSTLRLRPDRIIVGEVRGAE
;
A
#
# COMPACT_ATOMS: atom_id res chain seq x y z
N PRO A 1 1.36 12.68 -26.30
CA PRO A 1 0.04 12.85 -26.95
C PRO A 1 -0.13 14.27 -27.47
N VAL A 2 -0.40 14.44 -28.76
CA VAL A 2 -0.80 15.74 -29.32
C VAL A 2 -2.28 15.93 -28.98
N VAL A 3 -2.62 17.03 -28.32
CA VAL A 3 -3.98 17.36 -27.89
C VAL A 3 -4.37 18.73 -28.44
N LEU A 4 -5.63 18.89 -28.87
CA LEU A 4 -6.14 20.10 -29.54
C LEU A 4 -6.32 21.30 -28.59
N ALA A 5 -6.37 21.05 -27.29
CA ALA A 5 -6.51 22.05 -26.24
C ALA A 5 -5.86 21.54 -24.94
N PRO A 6 -5.56 22.41 -23.96
CA PRO A 6 -5.04 22.01 -22.67
C PRO A 6 -5.95 20.99 -21.97
N CYS A 7 -5.35 19.93 -21.43
CA CYS A 7 -6.03 18.90 -20.66
C CYS A 7 -5.21 18.58 -19.41
N PHE A 8 -5.86 18.32 -18.29
CA PHE A 8 -5.23 17.96 -17.04
C PHE A 8 -6.02 16.86 -16.32
N ALA A 9 -5.32 16.07 -15.51
CA ALA A 9 -5.89 15.08 -14.62
C ALA A 9 -5.39 15.36 -13.20
N ILE A 10 -6.30 15.37 -12.23
CA ILE A 10 -5.98 15.59 -10.82
C ILE A 10 -6.23 14.29 -10.07
N ARG A 11 -5.20 13.77 -9.41
CA ARG A 11 -5.30 12.61 -8.53
C ARG A 11 -5.46 13.10 -7.10
N LYS A 12 -6.66 12.96 -6.54
CA LYS A 12 -6.93 13.32 -5.15
C LYS A 12 -6.62 12.12 -4.24
N PRO A 13 -5.87 12.30 -3.14
CA PRO A 13 -5.68 11.25 -2.15
C PRO A 13 -7.02 10.77 -1.57
N ALA A 14 -7.10 9.50 -1.20
CA ALA A 14 -8.26 8.97 -0.49
C ALA A 14 -8.43 9.70 0.85
N ALA A 15 -9.63 10.23 1.09
CA ALA A 15 -9.94 10.91 2.35
C ALA A 15 -10.30 9.93 3.48
N LYS A 16 -10.86 8.77 3.14
CA LYS A 16 -11.27 7.73 4.07
C LYS A 16 -10.46 6.46 3.81
N VAL A 17 -9.89 5.90 4.87
CA VAL A 17 -9.35 4.54 4.87
C VAL A 17 -10.49 3.59 5.20
N TYR A 18 -10.75 2.62 4.33
CA TYR A 18 -11.69 1.54 4.59
C TYR A 18 -10.98 0.44 5.38
N THR A 19 -11.62 -0.07 6.42
CA THR A 19 -11.11 -1.18 7.23
C THR A 19 -11.62 -2.52 6.69
N LEU A 20 -11.01 -3.64 7.12
CA LEU A 20 -11.56 -4.96 6.78
C LEU A 20 -12.98 -5.17 7.35
N ALA A 21 -13.30 -4.50 8.47
CA ALA A 21 -14.64 -4.52 9.03
C ALA A 21 -15.66 -3.82 8.10
N ASP A 22 -15.28 -2.72 7.46
CA ASP A 22 -16.12 -2.05 6.46
C ASP A 22 -16.39 -2.97 5.26
N TYR A 23 -15.38 -3.69 4.77
CA TYR A 23 -15.55 -4.67 3.69
C TYR A 23 -16.56 -5.77 4.03
N VAL A 24 -16.58 -6.23 5.29
CA VAL A 24 -17.54 -7.22 5.77
C VAL A 24 -18.94 -6.61 5.90
N ALA A 25 -19.04 -5.41 6.48
CA ALA A 25 -20.31 -4.70 6.64
C ALA A 25 -20.98 -4.42 5.28
N GLU A 26 -20.20 -4.04 4.27
CA GLU A 26 -20.65 -3.78 2.90
C GLU A 26 -20.81 -5.08 2.06
N ARG A 27 -20.57 -6.26 2.65
CA ARG A 27 -20.67 -7.58 1.99
C ARG A 27 -19.75 -7.76 0.77
N ILE A 28 -18.67 -7.00 0.71
CA ILE A 28 -17.60 -7.15 -0.29
C ILE A 28 -16.75 -8.39 0.03
N MET A 29 -16.61 -8.70 1.32
CA MET A 29 -15.82 -9.81 1.84
C MET A 29 -16.60 -10.57 2.90
N LEU A 30 -16.42 -11.90 2.96
CA LEU A 30 -16.99 -12.72 4.02
C LEU A 30 -16.19 -12.52 5.34
N PRO A 31 -16.81 -12.64 6.51
CA PRO A 31 -16.11 -12.53 7.80
C PRO A 31 -14.88 -13.45 7.90
N LEU A 32 -15.02 -14.70 7.45
CA LEU A 32 -13.93 -15.69 7.46
C LEU A 32 -12.72 -15.25 6.60
N GLN A 33 -12.95 -14.56 5.49
CA GLN A 33 -11.88 -14.03 4.65
C GLN A 33 -11.17 -12.86 5.34
N ALA A 34 -11.92 -11.97 5.99
CA ALA A 34 -11.33 -10.87 6.75
C ALA A 34 -10.47 -11.42 7.90
N ASP A 35 -10.95 -12.41 8.64
CA ASP A 35 -10.19 -13.04 9.72
C ASP A 35 -8.93 -13.73 9.22
N ALA A 36 -9.00 -14.41 8.06
CA ALA A 36 -7.83 -15.00 7.43
C ALA A 36 -6.77 -13.95 7.07
N LEU A 37 -7.19 -12.79 6.54
CA LEU A 37 -6.28 -11.69 6.23
C LEU A 37 -5.67 -11.06 7.49
N LYS A 38 -6.48 -10.82 8.54
CA LYS A 38 -5.97 -10.33 9.83
C LYS A 38 -4.94 -11.28 10.43
N LYS A 39 -5.21 -12.58 10.36
CA LYS A 39 -4.27 -13.61 10.81
C LYS A 39 -2.99 -13.60 9.99
N ALA A 40 -3.08 -13.51 8.66
CA ALA A 40 -1.91 -13.41 7.78
C ALA A 40 -1.07 -12.16 8.09
N VAL A 41 -1.71 -11.02 8.38
CA VAL A 41 -1.03 -9.81 8.83
C VAL A 41 -0.29 -10.08 10.13
N ARG A 42 -0.95 -10.57 11.19
CA ARG A 42 -0.31 -10.83 12.50
C ARG A 42 0.84 -11.84 12.42
N GLU A 43 0.72 -12.84 11.55
CA GLU A 43 1.76 -13.84 11.29
C GLU A 43 2.88 -13.33 10.36
N ARG A 44 2.85 -12.04 9.97
CA ARG A 44 3.83 -11.41 9.07
C ARG A 44 4.00 -12.16 7.74
N ARG A 45 2.92 -12.73 7.19
CA ARG A 45 2.96 -13.42 5.89
C ARG A 45 3.19 -12.41 4.76
N ASN A 46 3.92 -12.83 3.74
CA ASN A 46 4.05 -12.07 2.50
C ASN A 46 2.72 -12.08 1.73
N MET A 47 2.28 -10.92 1.25
CA MET A 47 1.00 -10.74 0.58
C MET A 47 1.19 -9.94 -0.70
N LEU A 48 0.56 -10.40 -1.79
CA LEU A 48 0.44 -9.69 -3.06
C LEU A 48 -1.03 -9.41 -3.34
N ILE A 49 -1.37 -8.14 -3.58
CA ILE A 49 -2.72 -7.73 -3.95
C ILE A 49 -2.74 -7.50 -5.47
N ALA A 50 -3.42 -8.38 -6.18
CA ALA A 50 -3.52 -8.35 -7.63
C ALA A 50 -4.93 -7.96 -8.10
N GLY A 51 -5.03 -7.43 -9.32
CA GLY A 51 -6.28 -6.98 -9.91
C GLY A 51 -6.08 -5.90 -10.97
N GLY A 52 -7.11 -5.68 -11.79
CA GLY A 52 -7.10 -4.66 -12.85
C GLY A 52 -6.94 -3.23 -12.32
N THR A 53 -6.72 -2.29 -13.23
CA THR A 53 -6.78 -0.85 -12.90
C THR A 53 -8.15 -0.54 -12.29
N SER A 54 -8.16 0.27 -11.23
CA SER A 54 -9.39 0.67 -10.50
C SER A 54 -10.16 -0.47 -9.83
N SER A 55 -9.58 -1.66 -9.63
CA SER A 55 -10.23 -2.78 -8.92
C SER A 55 -10.17 -2.69 -7.39
N GLY A 56 -9.71 -1.58 -6.82
CA GLY A 56 -9.63 -1.38 -5.36
C GLY A 56 -8.39 -1.96 -4.67
N LYS A 57 -7.31 -2.30 -5.40
CA LYS A 57 -6.06 -2.85 -4.81
C LYS A 57 -5.48 -1.98 -3.70
N THR A 58 -5.25 -0.70 -4.00
CA THR A 58 -4.69 0.27 -3.04
C THR A 58 -5.64 0.48 -1.85
N THR A 59 -6.95 0.42 -2.07
CA THR A 59 -7.95 0.49 -1.00
C THR A 59 -7.81 -0.70 -0.05
N LEU A 60 -7.71 -1.93 -0.58
CA LEU A 60 -7.48 -3.12 0.24
C LEU A 60 -6.09 -3.10 0.93
N ALA A 61 -5.06 -2.58 0.26
CA ALA A 61 -3.74 -2.39 0.85
C ALA A 61 -3.81 -1.48 2.09
N ASN A 62 -4.56 -0.37 2.01
CA ASN A 62 -4.79 0.53 3.13
C ASN A 62 -5.61 -0.12 4.26
N ALA A 63 -6.58 -0.97 3.94
CA ALA A 63 -7.30 -1.77 4.94
C ALA A 63 -6.36 -2.72 5.70
N LEU A 64 -5.43 -3.37 5.00
CA LEU A 64 -4.44 -4.25 5.62
C LEU A 64 -3.38 -3.46 6.41
N LEU A 65 -3.00 -2.28 5.94
CA LEU A 65 -2.11 -1.37 6.68
C LEU A 65 -2.73 -0.88 7.98
N ALA A 66 -4.06 -0.75 8.06
CA ALA A 66 -4.75 -0.47 9.32
C ALA A 66 -4.56 -1.63 10.32
N GLU A 67 -4.66 -2.88 9.88
CA GLU A 67 -4.37 -4.05 10.74
C GLU A 67 -2.88 -4.14 11.12
N VAL A 68 -1.97 -3.73 10.23
CA VAL A 68 -0.53 -3.62 10.54
C VAL A 68 -0.26 -2.56 11.60
N ALA A 69 -1.02 -1.45 11.61
CA ALA A 69 -0.85 -0.38 12.58
C ALA A 69 -1.16 -0.80 14.02
N GLU A 70 -1.96 -1.85 14.21
CA GLU A 70 -2.22 -2.48 15.51
C GLU A 70 -1.06 -3.38 15.99
N CYS A 71 -0.03 -3.57 15.16
CA CYS A 71 1.18 -4.33 15.49
C CYS A 71 2.32 -3.37 15.87
N ASP A 72 3.28 -3.82 16.68
CA ASP A 72 4.50 -3.07 17.03
C ASP A 72 5.62 -3.33 16.01
N ASP A 73 5.29 -3.19 14.73
CA ASP A 73 6.22 -3.47 13.62
C ASP A 73 6.85 -2.17 13.10
N ARG A 74 8.15 -2.22 12.78
CA ARG A 74 8.81 -1.16 11.99
C ARG A 74 8.43 -1.29 10.52
N VAL A 75 7.67 -0.33 10.03
CA VAL A 75 7.08 -0.34 8.69
C VAL A 75 7.82 0.62 7.76
N ILE A 76 8.30 0.11 6.62
CA ILE A 76 8.83 0.95 5.54
C ILE A 76 7.89 0.91 4.35
N LEU A 77 7.31 2.06 3.99
CA LEU A 77 6.50 2.23 2.79
C LEU A 77 7.36 2.75 1.65
N ILE A 78 7.16 2.21 0.46
CA ILE A 78 7.88 2.60 -0.76
C ILE A 78 6.87 2.82 -1.87
N GLU A 79 6.78 4.05 -2.39
CA GLU A 79 5.82 4.42 -3.43
C GLU A 79 6.40 5.39 -4.47
N ASP A 80 5.89 5.36 -5.70
CA ASP A 80 6.14 6.43 -6.68
C ASP A 80 5.19 7.63 -6.46
N THR A 81 3.90 7.33 -6.26
CA THR A 81 2.88 8.32 -5.88
C THR A 81 2.32 7.92 -4.52
N ARG A 82 2.19 8.89 -3.61
CA ARG A 82 1.65 8.65 -2.27
C ARG A 82 0.16 8.32 -2.33
N GLU A 83 -0.18 7.07 -2.08
CA GLU A 83 -1.57 6.62 -1.95
C GLU A 83 -1.79 5.80 -0.69
N LEU A 84 -0.75 5.12 -0.22
CA LEU A 84 -0.81 4.33 0.98
C LEU A 84 -0.84 5.20 2.24
N GLN A 85 -1.67 4.78 3.18
CA GLN A 85 -1.92 5.44 4.45
C GLN A 85 -1.65 4.42 5.55
N CYS A 86 -0.54 4.60 6.27
CA CYS A 86 -0.14 3.73 7.37
C CYS A 86 -0.10 4.54 8.67
N ALA A 87 -0.84 4.08 9.68
CA ALA A 87 -0.90 4.68 11.00
C ALA A 87 0.02 3.99 12.02
N ALA A 88 0.85 3.03 11.59
CA ALA A 88 1.80 2.36 12.47
C ALA A 88 2.75 3.38 13.11
N ARG A 89 3.06 3.17 14.40
CA ARG A 89 3.85 4.13 15.20
C ARG A 89 5.27 4.32 14.65
N ASP A 90 5.94 3.23 14.25
CA ASP A 90 7.28 3.27 13.65
C ASP A 90 7.19 3.08 12.13
N CYS A 91 6.85 4.17 11.44
CA CYS A 91 6.61 4.17 10.01
C CYS A 91 7.54 5.16 9.30
N VAL A 92 8.27 4.68 8.27
CA VAL A 92 9.07 5.52 7.37
C VAL A 92 8.54 5.38 5.95
N ALA A 93 8.10 6.49 5.37
CA ALA A 93 7.64 6.55 3.99
C ALA A 93 8.76 7.05 3.06
N LEU A 94 9.18 6.21 2.14
CA LEU A 94 10.14 6.51 1.09
C LEU A 94 9.42 6.69 -0.24
N ARG A 95 9.94 7.59 -1.06
CA ARG A 95 9.41 7.84 -2.40
C ARG A 95 10.50 7.84 -3.44
N THR A 96 10.15 7.41 -4.64
CA THR A 96 11.01 7.57 -5.80
C THR A 96 11.26 9.06 -6.04
N ARG A 97 12.35 9.35 -6.75
CA ARG A 97 12.60 10.67 -7.31
C ARG A 97 13.02 10.50 -8.75
N ARG A 98 12.13 10.86 -9.66
CA ARG A 98 12.33 10.72 -11.11
C ARG A 98 13.71 11.23 -11.53
N GLY A 99 14.44 10.41 -12.28
CA GLY A 99 15.79 10.70 -12.74
C GLY A 99 16.91 10.54 -11.70
N SER A 100 16.62 10.02 -10.49
CA SER A 100 17.65 9.84 -9.45
C SER A 100 17.52 8.56 -8.63
N VAL A 101 16.30 8.17 -8.23
CA VAL A 101 16.09 7.02 -7.34
C VAL A 101 14.86 6.23 -7.80
N THR A 102 15.06 4.95 -8.12
CA THR A 102 14.01 4.00 -8.53
C THR A 102 13.39 3.27 -7.34
N LEU A 103 12.27 2.56 -7.55
CA LEU A 103 11.69 1.67 -6.54
C LEU A 103 12.70 0.60 -6.08
N ALA A 104 13.40 -0.03 -7.02
CA ALA A 104 14.41 -1.05 -6.73
C ALA A 104 15.58 -0.51 -5.89
N ASP A 105 15.98 0.75 -6.08
CA ASP A 105 17.02 1.40 -5.27
C ASP A 105 16.54 1.63 -3.83
N LEU A 106 15.27 2.03 -3.67
CA LEU A 106 14.67 2.19 -2.35
C LEU A 106 14.58 0.85 -1.64
N VAL A 107 14.05 -0.20 -2.28
CA VAL A 107 13.97 -1.55 -1.71
C VAL A 107 15.35 -2.04 -1.24
N ARG A 108 16.39 -1.87 -2.05
CA ARG A 108 17.76 -2.24 -1.63
C ARG A 108 18.25 -1.44 -0.43
N SER A 109 17.89 -0.15 -0.36
CA SER A 109 18.27 0.72 0.76
C SER A 109 17.51 0.38 2.04
N THR A 110 16.25 -0.04 1.96
CA THR A 110 15.44 -0.35 3.15
C THR A 110 15.95 -1.55 3.93
N LEU A 111 16.66 -2.49 3.30
CA LEU A 111 17.27 -3.63 3.99
C LEU A 111 18.24 -3.21 5.10
N ARG A 112 18.82 -2.00 5.03
CA ARG A 112 19.70 -1.43 6.07
C ARG A 112 18.94 -0.68 7.17
N LEU A 113 17.64 -0.47 6.99
CA LEU A 113 16.79 0.27 7.94
C LEU A 113 16.14 -0.65 8.98
N ARG A 114 16.54 -1.93 9.03
CA ARG A 114 16.02 -2.96 9.94
C ARG A 114 14.47 -3.03 9.94
N PRO A 115 13.82 -3.15 8.77
CA PRO A 115 12.36 -3.21 8.70
C PRO A 115 11.83 -4.53 9.28
N ASP A 116 10.69 -4.48 9.97
CA ASP A 116 9.85 -5.67 10.19
C ASP A 116 8.95 -5.93 8.98
N ARG A 117 8.50 -4.86 8.30
CA ARG A 117 7.68 -4.93 7.09
C ARG A 117 8.13 -3.93 6.05
N ILE A 118 8.14 -4.37 4.79
CA ILE A 118 8.34 -3.52 3.62
C ILE A 118 7.05 -3.58 2.80
N ILE A 119 6.43 -2.43 2.56
CA ILE A 119 5.25 -2.32 1.73
C ILE A 119 5.61 -1.51 0.49
N VAL A 120 5.38 -2.13 -0.67
CA VAL A 120 5.61 -1.50 -1.97
C VAL A 120 4.25 -1.20 -2.58
N GLY A 121 3.99 0.06 -2.92
CA GLY A 121 2.66 0.52 -3.38
C GLY A 121 2.19 -0.16 -4.66
N GLU A 122 2.97 -0.06 -5.73
CA GLU A 122 2.68 -0.75 -6.99
C GLU A 122 3.99 -1.10 -7.69
N VAL A 123 4.04 -2.33 -8.20
CA VAL A 123 5.13 -2.87 -9.01
C VAL A 123 4.63 -2.90 -10.45
N ARG A 124 5.24 -2.12 -11.34
CA ARG A 124 4.91 -1.91 -12.76
C ARG A 124 5.98 -2.43 -13.73
N GLY A 125 7.09 -2.99 -13.26
CA GLY A 125 8.25 -3.35 -14.06
C GLY A 125 9.23 -4.30 -13.35
N ALA A 126 10.49 -4.26 -13.76
CA ALA A 126 11.54 -5.20 -13.37
C ALA A 126 12.09 -5.02 -11.93
N GLU A 127 11.49 -4.11 -11.15
CA GLU A 127 11.81 -3.87 -9.74
C GLU A 127 11.57 -5.05 -8.78
#